data_AF-A0A5N5TDK9-F1
#
_entry.id   AF-A0A5N5TDK9-F1
#
_cell.length_a   1.000
_cell.length_b   1.000
_cell.length_c   1.000
_cell.angle_alpha   90.00
_cell.angle_beta   90.00
_cell.angle_gamma   90.00
#
_symmetry.space_group_name_H-M   'P 1'
#
loop_
_entity.id
_entity.type
_entity.pdbx_description
1 polymer ?
#
loop_
_entity_poly.entity_id
_entity_poly.type
_entity_poly.pdbx_seq_one_letter_code
_entity_poly.pdbx_strand_id
1 'polypeptide(L)'
;MAVSLTIIGKENSPLYIWMDEGRDSLQLQYLAHTGLDVIQEKISVGQKLPGDSRELYLGLLYASEEYKIYGYTTNSKIKFIVITDVTNAALRDNEIRMMFRHLHSIYSTVVCNPFYVPGEKISSQ
;
A
#
# COMPACT_ATOMS: atom_id res chain seq x y z
N MET A 1 -14.56 4.91 3.33
CA MET A 1 -13.46 5.86 3.59
C MET A 1 -12.19 5.03 3.73
N ALA A 2 -11.01 5.57 3.45
CA ALA A 2 -9.77 4.84 3.71
C ALA A 2 -9.59 4.78 5.24
N VAL A 3 -9.40 3.58 5.77
CA VAL A 3 -9.31 3.31 7.22
C VAL A 3 -7.85 3.31 7.67
N SER A 4 -6.96 2.80 6.83
CA SER A 4 -5.52 2.83 7.09
C SER A 4 -4.72 2.84 5.79
N LEU A 5 -3.58 3.52 5.84
CA LEU A 5 -2.57 3.56 4.81
C LEU A 5 -1.24 3.13 5.41
N THR A 6 -0.61 2.13 4.82
CA THR A 6 0.70 1.64 5.24
C THR A 6 1.67 1.66 4.06
N ILE A 7 2.83 2.29 4.24
CA ILE A 7 3.94 2.29 3.30
C ILE A 7 5.05 1.41 3.87
N ILE A 8 5.45 0.41 3.10
CA ILE A 8 6.45 -0.58 3.49
C ILE A 8 7.65 -0.45 2.56
N GLY A 9 8.83 -0.35 3.17
CA GLY A 9 10.11 -0.26 2.48
C GLY A 9 10.52 -1.56 1.82
N LYS A 10 11.64 -1.50 1.10
CA LYS A 10 12.21 -2.65 0.38
C LYS A 10 12.53 -3.82 1.31
N GLU A 11 13.05 -3.54 2.51
CA GLU A 11 13.44 -4.52 3.52
C GLU A 11 12.26 -4.93 4.43
N ASN A 12 11.02 -4.75 3.98
CA ASN A 12 9.80 -5.00 4.74
C ASN A 12 9.67 -4.17 6.05
N SER A 13 10.43 -3.08 6.18
CA SER A 13 10.30 -2.13 7.28
C SER A 13 9.12 -1.17 7.05
N PRO A 14 8.26 -0.91 8.04
CA PRO A 14 7.20 0.09 7.91
C PRO A 14 7.82 1.49 7.88
N LEU A 15 7.69 2.18 6.74
CA LEU A 15 8.16 3.56 6.56
C LEU A 15 7.13 4.58 7.06
N TYR A 16 5.84 4.30 6.85
CA TYR A 16 4.76 5.17 7.27
C TYR A 16 3.51 4.35 7.55
N ILE A 17 2.83 4.66 8.65
CA ILE A 17 1.55 4.06 9.03
C ILE A 17 0.63 5.22 9.40
N TRP A 18 -0.47 5.34 8.67
CA TRP A 18 -1.57 6.23 8.99
C TRP A 18 -2.82 5.40 9.26
N MET A 19 -3.56 5.78 10.29
CA MET A 19 -4.77 5.10 10.74
C MET A 19 -5.77 6.16 11.19
N ASP A 20 -7.05 5.89 10.94
CA ASP A 20 -8.14 6.74 11.42
C ASP A 20 -8.30 6.62 12.95
N GLU A 21 -8.50 7.76 13.62
CA GLU A 21 -8.61 7.81 15.08
C GLU A 21 -9.95 7.19 15.53
N GLY A 22 -9.90 6.08 16.25
CA GLY A 22 -11.08 5.38 16.76
C GLY A 22 -11.27 3.94 16.27
N ARG A 23 -10.35 3.44 15.44
CA ARG A 23 -10.30 2.02 15.04
C ARG A 23 -9.20 1.25 15.79
N ASP A 24 -9.33 -0.06 15.86
CA ASP A 24 -8.33 -0.91 16.49
C ASP A 24 -7.03 -0.92 15.66
N SER A 25 -6.03 -0.19 16.16
CA SER A 25 -4.71 -0.08 15.55
C SER A 25 -4.01 -1.43 15.36
N LEU A 26 -4.22 -2.38 16.27
CA LEU A 26 -3.55 -3.67 16.22
C LEU A 26 -4.12 -4.55 15.11
N GLN A 27 -5.46 -4.61 15.02
CA GLN A 27 -6.16 -5.35 13.96
C GLN A 27 -5.75 -4.85 12.57
N LEU A 28 -5.69 -3.52 12.38
CA LEU A 28 -5.31 -2.91 11.11
C LEU A 28 -3.85 -3.21 10.73
N GLN A 29 -2.93 -3.20 11.70
CA GLN A 29 -1.55 -3.58 11.47
C GLN A 29 -1.42 -5.05 11.07
N TYR A 30 -2.13 -5.96 11.74
CA TYR A 30 -2.15 -7.38 11.36
C TYR A 30 -2.67 -7.57 9.92
N LEU A 31 -3.77 -6.88 9.56
CA LEU A 31 -4.31 -6.94 8.20
C LEU A 31 -3.31 -6.41 7.16
N ALA A 32 -2.59 -5.33 7.46
CA ALA A 32 -1.54 -4.81 6.58
C ALA A 32 -0.40 -5.83 6.39
N HIS A 33 0.01 -6.52 7.46
CA HIS A 33 1.00 -7.59 7.39
C HIS A 33 0.51 -8.80 6.57
N THR A 34 -0.76 -9.21 6.71
CA THR A 34 -1.33 -10.25 5.84
C THR A 34 -1.32 -9.84 4.37
N GLY A 35 -1.62 -8.56 4.07
CA GLY A 35 -1.52 -8.03 2.71
C GLY A 35 -0.08 -8.07 2.16
N LEU A 36 0.92 -7.88 3.01
CA LEU A 36 2.33 -7.95 2.63
C LEU A 36 2.73 -9.34 2.12
N ASP A 37 2.22 -10.41 2.74
CA ASP A 37 2.51 -11.79 2.33
C ASP A 37 1.93 -12.08 0.93
N VAL A 38 0.68 -11.65 0.68
CA VAL A 38 0.03 -11.78 -0.64
C VAL A 38 0.78 -11.00 -1.71
N ILE A 39 1.29 -9.80 -1.38
CA ILE A 39 2.12 -9.00 -2.30
C ILE A 39 3.41 -9.77 -2.65
N GLN A 40 4.07 -10.38 -1.67
CA GLN A 40 5.30 -11.15 -1.90
C GLN A 40 5.06 -12.34 -2.83
N GLU A 41 3.97 -13.08 -2.60
CA GLU A 41 3.57 -14.19 -3.46
C GLU A 41 3.32 -13.72 -4.90
N LYS A 42 2.51 -12.67 -5.10
CA LYS A 42 2.23 -12.10 -6.43
C LYS A 42 3.50 -11.63 -7.14
N ILE A 43 4.43 -10.98 -6.45
CA ILE A 43 5.71 -10.53 -7.02
C ILE A 43 6.58 -11.72 -7.44
N SER A 44 6.60 -12.80 -6.65
CA SER A 44 7.40 -13.99 -6.96
C SER A 44 6.86 -14.79 -8.15
N VAL A 45 5.54 -14.88 -8.29
CA VAL A 45 4.87 -15.59 -9.39
C VAL A 45 4.89 -14.76 -10.69
N GLY A 46 4.69 -13.44 -10.60
CA GLY A 46 4.67 -12.52 -11.72
C GLY A 46 6.00 -12.33 -12.45
N GLN A 47 7.12 -12.83 -11.92
CA GLN A 47 8.42 -12.80 -12.60
C GLN A 47 8.55 -13.80 -13.76
N LYS A 48 7.56 -14.69 -13.97
CA LYS A 48 7.67 -15.79 -14.94
C LYS A 48 7.07 -15.49 -16.33
N LEU A 49 6.34 -14.39 -16.52
CA LEU A 49 5.64 -14.10 -17.80
C LEU A 49 6.29 -12.89 -18.51
N PRO A 50 7.01 -13.11 -19.63
CA PRO A 50 7.61 -12.03 -20.42
C PRO A 50 6.54 -11.42 -21.32
N GLY A 51 5.90 -10.34 -20.89
CA GLY A 51 4.94 -9.63 -21.73
C GLY A 51 3.95 -8.75 -20.99
N ASP A 52 3.73 -8.99 -19.69
CA ASP A 52 2.87 -8.12 -18.91
C ASP A 52 3.66 -6.90 -18.48
N SER A 53 3.26 -5.72 -18.98
CA SER A 53 3.66 -4.45 -18.39
C SER A 53 3.54 -4.57 -16.87
N ARG A 54 4.64 -4.41 -16.12
CA ARG A 54 4.65 -4.47 -14.65
C ARG A 54 3.61 -3.50 -14.10
N GLU A 55 2.39 -3.98 -13.91
CA GLU A 55 1.31 -3.14 -13.46
C GLU A 55 1.59 -2.86 -11.98
N LEU A 56 1.91 -1.59 -11.68
CA LEU A 56 2.28 -1.19 -10.32
C LEU A 56 1.12 -1.39 -9.35
N TYR A 57 -0.11 -1.42 -9.86
CA TYR A 57 -1.31 -1.71 -9.08
C TYR A 57 -1.59 -3.21 -9.07
N LEU A 58 -1.66 -3.80 -7.88
CA LEU A 58 -1.88 -5.24 -7.69
C LEU A 58 -3.35 -5.61 -7.48
N GLY A 59 -4.24 -4.62 -7.48
CA GLY A 59 -5.67 -4.82 -7.25
C GLY A 59 -6.02 -5.06 -5.78
N LEU A 60 -7.19 -5.68 -5.59
CA LEU A 60 -7.63 -6.23 -4.32
C LEU A 60 -6.73 -7.42 -3.95
N LEU A 61 -6.14 -7.38 -2.76
CA LEU A 61 -5.29 -8.43 -2.21
C LEU A 61 -6.11 -9.41 -1.37
N TYR A 62 -6.94 -8.85 -0.49
CA TYR A 62 -7.76 -9.60 0.44
C TYR A 62 -9.01 -8.81 0.78
N ALA A 63 -10.13 -9.50 0.95
CA ALA A 63 -11.38 -8.93 1.43
C ALA A 63 -11.84 -9.74 2.64
N SER A 64 -11.93 -9.05 3.78
CA SER A 64 -12.58 -9.53 4.99
C SER A 64 -14.04 -9.09 5.01
N GLU A 65 -14.79 -9.45 6.05
CA GLU A 65 -16.18 -9.03 6.25
C GLU A 65 -16.29 -7.51 6.49
N GLU A 66 -15.29 -6.92 7.15
CA GLU A 66 -15.29 -5.50 7.51
C GLU A 66 -14.40 -4.64 6.59
N TYR A 67 -13.31 -5.23 6.07
CA TYR A 67 -12.25 -4.48 5.38
C TYR A 67 -11.86 -5.07 4.02
N LYS A 68 -11.58 -4.19 3.05
CA LYS A 68 -10.95 -4.51 1.76
C LYS A 68 -9.53 -3.95 1.73
N ILE A 69 -8.58 -4.79 1.34
CA ILE A 69 -7.15 -4.48 1.30
C ILE A 69 -6.69 -4.40 -0.15
N TYR A 70 -6.15 -3.26 -0.54
CA TYR A 70 -5.60 -3.03 -1.88
C TYR A 70 -4.09 -2.86 -1.83
N GLY A 71 -3.43 -3.34 -2.88
CA GLY A 71 -1.97 -3.33 -2.99
C GLY A 71 -1.47 -2.53 -4.18
N TYR A 72 -0.35 -1.85 -3.98
CA TYR A 72 0.42 -1.21 -5.04
C TYR A 72 1.92 -1.40 -4.76
N THR A 73 2.68 -1.79 -5.77
CA THR A 73 4.14 -1.96 -5.66
C THR A 73 4.83 -1.12 -6.72
N THR A 74 5.75 -0.27 -6.27
CA THR A 74 6.60 0.56 -7.13
C THR A 74 7.72 -0.26 -7.77
N ASN A 75 8.33 0.29 -8.82
CA ASN A 75 9.53 -0.27 -9.44
C ASN A 75 10.74 -0.34 -8.48
N SER A 76 10.80 0.51 -7.46
CA SER A 76 11.82 0.50 -6.40
C SER A 76 11.54 -0.51 -5.27
N LYS A 77 10.53 -1.38 -5.44
CA LYS A 77 10.08 -2.39 -4.47
C LYS A 77 9.51 -1.82 -3.16
N ILE A 78 9.11 -0.54 -3.17
CA ILE A 78 8.29 0.05 -2.11
C ILE A 78 6.84 -0.39 -2.31
N LYS A 79 6.18 -0.79 -1.23
CA LYS A 79 4.85 -1.38 -1.24
C LYS A 79 3.90 -0.45 -0.50
N PHE A 80 2.79 -0.10 -1.14
CA PHE A 80 1.70 0.65 -0.54
C PHE A 80 0.53 -0.29 -0.31
N ILE A 81 -0.01 -0.25 0.89
CA ILE A 81 -1.18 -1.01 1.30
C ILE A 81 -2.22 -0.01 1.78
N VAL A 82 -3.40 -0.05 1.18
CA VAL A 82 -4.54 0.77 1.60
C VAL A 82 -5.68 -0.14 2.03
N ILE A 83 -6.19 0.11 3.23
CA ILE A 83 -7.31 -0.61 3.82
C ILE A 83 -8.53 0.30 3.79
N THR A 84 -9.67 -0.23 3.34
CA THR A 84 -10.94 0.50 3.22
C THR A 84 -12.07 -0.33 3.83
N ASP A 85 -13.14 0.32 4.30
CA ASP A 85 -14.34 -0.40 4.77
C ASP A 85 -15.09 -1.07 3.60
N VAL A 86 -15.62 -2.27 3.83
CA VAL A 86 -16.42 -3.03 2.85
C VAL A 86 -17.70 -2.30 2.45
N THR A 87 -18.31 -1.56 3.38
CA THR A 87 -19.55 -0.79 3.18
C THR A 87 -19.41 0.31 2.15
N ASN A 88 -18.18 0.69 1.80
CA ASN A 88 -17.92 1.67 0.76
C ASN A 88 -17.98 1.01 -0.63
N ALA A 89 -19.20 0.67 -1.06
CA ALA A 89 -19.48 0.12 -2.39
C ALA A 89 -19.24 1.13 -3.54
N ALA A 90 -18.99 2.40 -3.20
CA ALA A 90 -18.81 3.48 -4.18
C ALA A 90 -17.38 3.59 -4.73
N LEU A 91 -16.37 3.09 -4.01
CA LEU A 91 -14.97 3.16 -4.46
C LEU A 91 -14.76 2.23 -5.65
N ARG A 92 -14.77 2.81 -6.84
CA ARG A 92 -14.45 2.09 -8.08
C ARG A 92 -12.95 1.84 -8.13
N ASP A 93 -12.59 0.72 -8.76
CA ASP A 93 -11.19 0.32 -9.00
C ASP A 93 -10.33 1.45 -9.61
N ASN A 94 -10.92 2.26 -10.49
CA ASN A 94 -10.27 3.44 -11.08
C ASN A 94 -9.93 4.54 -10.07
N GLU A 95 -10.79 4.80 -9.09
CA GLU A 95 -10.54 5.80 -8.05
C GLU A 95 -9.40 5.34 -7.14
N ILE A 96 -9.36 4.05 -6.83
CA ILE A 96 -8.28 3.44 -6.04
C ILE A 96 -6.96 3.52 -6.80
N ARG A 97 -6.96 3.23 -8.11
CA ARG A 97 -5.77 3.44 -8.96
C ARG A 97 -5.30 4.90 -8.93
N MET A 98 -6.21 5.87 -9.02
CA MET A 98 -5.87 7.29 -8.97
C MET A 98 -5.27 7.67 -7.60
N MET A 99 -5.86 7.18 -6.50
CA MET A 99 -5.33 7.38 -5.15
C MET A 99 -3.91 6.83 -5.00
N PHE A 100 -3.63 5.63 -5.50
CA PHE A 100 -2.28 5.07 -5.47
C PHE A 100 -1.28 5.86 -6.33
N ARG A 101 -1.69 6.35 -7.51
CA ARG A 101 -0.84 7.21 -8.34
C ARG A 101 -0.51 8.52 -7.63
N HIS A 102 -1.51 9.12 -6.98
CA HIS A 102 -1.31 10.34 -6.20
C HIS A 102 -0.37 10.11 -5.01
N LEU A 103 -0.58 9.02 -4.26
CA LEU A 103 0.29 8.63 -3.16
C LEU A 103 1.73 8.39 -3.61
N HIS A 104 1.92 7.70 -4.74
CA HIS A 104 3.24 7.50 -5.32
C HIS A 104 3.90 8.85 -5.64
N SER A 105 3.16 9.78 -6.26
CA SER A 105 3.69 11.12 -6.53
C SER A 105 4.14 11.85 -5.26
N ILE A 106 3.36 11.77 -4.17
CA ILE A 106 3.72 12.37 -2.87
C ILE A 106 4.97 11.69 -2.29
N TYR A 107 4.99 10.36 -2.30
CA TYR A 107 6.15 9.58 -1.82
C TYR A 107 7.42 9.95 -2.60
N SER A 108 7.34 10.10 -3.93
CA SER A 108 8.46 10.55 -4.75
C SER A 108 8.95 11.93 -4.35
N THR A 109 8.05 12.88 -4.06
CA THR A 109 8.44 14.21 -3.56
C THR A 109 9.18 14.14 -2.22
N VAL A 110 8.73 13.27 -1.30
CA VAL A 110 9.39 13.05 -0.01
C VAL A 110 10.79 12.46 -0.20
N VAL A 111 10.93 11.45 -1.07
CA VAL A 111 12.23 10.82 -1.35
C VAL A 111 13.20 11.78 -2.06
N CYS A 112 12.68 12.70 -2.87
CA CYS A 112 13.47 13.75 -3.51
C CYS A 112 13.91 14.88 -2.56
N ASN A 113 13.52 14.84 -1.28
CA ASN A 113 14.01 15.78 -0.28
C ASN A 113 15.49 15.44 0.04
N PRO A 114 16.44 16.38 -0.12
CA PRO A 114 17.87 16.12 0.13
C PRO A 114 18.19 15.78 1.60
N PHE A 115 17.29 16.08 2.53
CA PHE A 115 17.42 15.76 3.95
C PHE A 115 16.75 14.43 4.34
N TYR A 116 15.99 13.82 3.43
CA TYR A 116 15.37 12.53 3.70
C TYR A 116 16.40 11.42 3.52
N VAL A 117 16.58 10.61 4.56
CA VAL A 117 17.44 9.42 4.51
C VAL A 117 16.60 8.24 4.01
N PRO A 118 16.94 7.63 2.85
CA PRO A 118 16.18 6.51 2.33
C PRO A 118 16.15 5.33 3.31
N GLY A 119 14.94 4.84 3.61
CA GLY A 119 14.73 3.72 4.52
C GLY A 119 14.39 4.13 5.95
N GLU A 120 14.52 5.40 6.31
CA GLU A 120 14.00 5.92 7.57
C GLU A 120 12.49 6.15 7.51
N LYS A 121 11.87 6.11 8.70
CA LYS A 121 10.45 6.39 8.85
C LYS A 121 10.16 7.81 8.37
N ILE A 122 9.13 7.93 7.54
CA ILE A 122 8.66 9.23 7.06
C ILE A 122 7.90 9.88 8.21
N SER A 123 8.45 10.95 8.75
CA SER A 123 7.77 11.86 9.66
C SER A 123 7.56 13.20 8.95
N SER A 124 6.31 13.65 8.93
CA SER A 124 5.95 15.02 8.55
C SER A 124 4.91 15.47 9.57
N GLN A 125 5.19 16.58 10.26
CA GLN A 125 4.22 17.24 11.13
C GLN A 125 3.29 18.12 10.30
#